data_AF-A0A840P318-F1
#
_entry.id   AF-A0A840P318-F1
#
_cell.length_a   1.000
_cell.length_b   1.000
_cell.length_c   1.000
_cell.angle_alpha   90.00
_cell.angle_beta   90.00
_cell.angle_gamma   90.00
#
_symmetry.space_group_name_H-M   'P 1'
#
loop_
_entity.id
_entity.type
_entity.pdbx_description
1 polymer ?
#
loop_
_entity_poly.entity_id
_entity_poly.type
_entity_poly.pdbx_seq_one_letter_code
_entity_poly.pdbx_strand_id
1 'polypeptide(L)' 'MSHTGEMADDDARFTWGLVYDVWKVLEAHGYRLPAEDTPRYRALGEMLSRLLELTRAFEGGRP' A
#
# COMPACT_ATOMS: atom_id res chain seq x y z
N MET A 1 6.13 -6.23 32.37
CA MET A 1 5.58 -5.26 31.40
C MET A 1 5.94 -5.79 30.02
N SER A 2 5.02 -6.53 29.40
CA SER A 2 5.26 -7.16 28.11
C SER A 2 4.95 -6.15 27.00
N HIS A 3 5.99 -5.57 26.40
CA HIS A 3 5.87 -4.96 25.09
C HIS A 3 6.16 -6.02 24.05
N THR A 4 5.20 -6.92 23.84
CA THR A 4 5.13 -7.68 22.59
C THR A 4 4.45 -6.75 21.61
N GLY A 5 5.23 -5.93 20.91
CA GLY A 5 4.75 -5.34 19.67
C GLY A 5 4.54 -6.51 18.72
N GLU A 6 3.31 -7.03 18.64
CA GLU A 6 2.87 -7.83 17.50
C GLU A 6 3.20 -6.98 16.26
N MET A 7 4.26 -7.36 15.55
CA MET A 7 4.36 -7.07 14.14
C MET A 7 3.01 -7.47 13.57
N ALA A 8 2.23 -6.46 13.15
CA ALA A 8 0.92 -6.66 12.56
C ALA A 8 1.01 -7.85 11.60
N ASP A 9 0.21 -8.87 11.88
CA ASP A 9 0.04 -10.06 11.05
C ASP A 9 0.08 -9.61 9.59
N ASP A 10 1.13 -10.02 8.85
CA ASP A 10 1.27 -9.70 7.42
C ASP A 10 0.01 -10.27 6.76
N ASP A 11 -0.99 -9.41 6.48
CA ASP A 11 -2.23 -9.85 5.84
C ASP A 11 -1.84 -10.53 4.52
N ALA A 12 -1.96 -11.86 4.47
CA ALA A 12 -1.50 -12.66 3.35
C ALA A 12 -2.20 -12.30 2.03
N ARG A 13 -3.31 -11.54 2.10
CA ARG A 13 -4.04 -11.01 0.95
C ARG A 13 -3.42 -9.73 0.41
N PHE A 14 -2.61 -9.02 1.20
CA PHE A 14 -1.82 -7.87 0.77
C PHE A 14 -0.60 -8.35 -0.03
N THR A 15 -0.84 -8.70 -1.29
CA THR A 15 0.16 -9.29 -2.18
C THR A 15 0.72 -8.28 -3.17
N TRP A 16 1.88 -8.59 -3.74
CA TRP A 16 2.42 -7.84 -4.89
C TRP A 16 1.48 -7.81 -6.10
N GLY A 17 0.63 -8.82 -6.26
CA GLY A 17 -0.40 -8.85 -7.31
C GLY A 17 -1.44 -7.74 -7.10
N LEU A 18 -1.97 -7.60 -5.88
CA LEU A 18 -2.90 -6.52 -5.53
C LEU A 18 -2.26 -5.13 -5.77
N VAL A 19 -1.02 -4.95 -5.32
CA VAL A 19 -0.26 -3.70 -5.52
C VAL A 19 -0.14 -3.38 -7.02
N TYR A 20 0.19 -4.38 -7.83
CA TYR A 20 0.32 -4.23 -9.28
C TYR A 20 -1.02 -3.88 -9.95
N ASP A 21 -2.11 -4.54 -9.56
CA ASP A 21 -3.44 -4.29 -10.12
C ASP A 21 -3.89 -2.84 -9.85
N VAL A 22 -3.70 -2.36 -8.62
CA VAL A 22 -3.99 -0.97 -8.26
C VAL A 22 -3.15 0.01 -9.07
N TRP A 23 -1.83 -0.25 -9.20
CA TRP A 23 -0.97 0.56 -10.04
C TRP A 23 -1.47 0.59 -11.49
N LYS A 24 -1.88 -0.55 -12.07
CA LYS A 24 -2.42 -0.60 -13.43
C LYS A 24 -3.72 0.17 -13.61
N VAL A 25 -4.60 0.16 -12.62
CA VAL A 25 -5.80 1.00 -12.62
C VAL A 25 -5.41 2.48 -12.63
N LEU A 26 -4.46 2.89 -11.78
CA LEU A 26 -3.99 4.29 -11.75
C LEU A 26 -3.37 4.72 -13.09
N GLU A 27 -2.55 3.88 -13.72
CA GLU A 27 -2.01 4.16 -15.05
C GLU A 27 -3.10 4.30 -16.12
N ALA A 28 -4.12 3.41 -16.09
CA ALA A 28 -5.24 3.46 -17.02
C ALA A 28 -6.09 4.74 -16.88
N HIS A 29 -6.14 5.32 -15.68
CA HIS A 29 -6.78 6.62 -15.42
C HIS A 29 -5.87 7.84 -15.67
N GLY A 30 -4.65 7.62 -16.16
CA GLY A 30 -3.73 8.69 -16.58
C GLY A 30 -2.80 9.21 -15.49
N TYR A 31 -2.80 8.61 -14.30
CA TYR A 31 -1.81 8.92 -13.26
C TYR A 31 -0.43 8.37 -13.64
N ARG A 32 0.62 9.09 -13.26
CA ARG A 32 2.01 8.78 -13.62
C ARG A 32 2.86 8.74 -12.37
N LEU A 33 3.72 7.72 -12.26
CA LEU A 33 4.81 7.75 -11.30
C LEU A 33 5.85 8.80 -11.73
N PRO A 34 6.55 9.44 -10.78
CA PRO A 34 7.71 10.26 -11.08
C PRO A 34 8.75 9.49 -11.89
N ALA A 35 9.46 10.19 -12.78
CA ALA A 35 10.46 9.58 -13.65
C ALA A 35 11.78 9.32 -12.91
N GLU A 36 12.10 10.16 -11.93
CA GLU A 36 13.32 10.11 -11.17
C GLU A 36 13.24 9.05 -10.06
N ASP A 37 14.33 8.29 -9.87
CA ASP A 37 14.38 7.17 -8.94
C ASP A 37 13.95 7.53 -7.51
N THR A 38 14.54 8.57 -6.91
CA THR A 38 14.22 8.94 -5.53
C THR A 38 12.75 9.34 -5.33
N PRO A 39 12.18 10.29 -6.10
CA PRO A 39 10.75 10.57 -6.09
C PRO A 39 9.86 9.37 -6.40
N ARG A 40 10.27 8.50 -7.32
CA ARG A 40 9.53 7.29 -7.69
C ARG A 40 9.43 6.33 -6.52
N TYR A 41 10.54 6.01 -5.87
CA TYR A 41 10.54 5.10 -4.71
C TYR A 41 9.74 5.68 -3.55
N ARG A 42 9.79 6.99 -3.33
CA ARG A 42 8.97 7.67 -2.34
C ARG A 42 7.48 7.52 -2.64
N ALA A 43 7.06 7.82 -3.86
CA ALA A 43 5.67 7.71 -4.28
C ALA A 43 5.14 6.26 -4.16
N LEU A 44 5.97 5.27 -4.52
CA LEU A 44 5.64 3.85 -4.35
C LEU A 44 5.47 3.47 -2.87
N GLY A 45 6.37 3.94 -2.00
CA GLY A 45 6.26 3.72 -0.55
C GLY A 45 4.98 4.32 0.03
N GLU A 46 4.67 5.57 -0.33
CA GLU A 46 3.43 6.25 0.08
C GLU A 46 2.19 5.50 -0.43
N MET A 47 2.19 5.04 -1.69
CA MET A 47 1.11 4.25 -2.27
C MET A 47 0.86 2.95 -1.47
N LEU A 48 1.92 2.23 -1.10
CA LEU A 48 1.81 1.01 -0.30
C LEU A 48 1.18 1.28 1.06
N SER A 49 1.61 2.33 1.77
CA SER A 49 1.01 2.73 3.04
C SER A 49 -0.47 3.07 2.91
N ARG A 50 -0.86 3.80 1.86
CA ARG A 50 -2.28 4.13 1.59
C ARG A 50 -3.11 2.91 1.23
N LEU A 51 -2.53 1.96 0.51
CA LEU A 51 -3.24 0.73 0.17
C LEU A 51 -3.48 -0.13 1.42
N LEU A 52 -2.53 -0.18 2.36
CA LEU A 52 -2.74 -0.82 3.67
C LEU A 52 -3.84 -0.13 4.49
N GLU A 53 -3.89 1.20 4.50
CA GLU A 53 -4.98 1.94 5.13
C GLU A 53 -6.34 1.62 4.48
N LEU A 54 -6.37 1.55 3.15
CA LEU A 54 -7.57 1.25 2.38
C LEU A 54 -8.09 -0.16 2.67
N THR A 55 -7.23 -1.18 2.70
CA THR A 55 -7.65 -2.56 3.00
C THR A 55 -8.20 -2.68 4.42
N ARG A 56 -7.56 -2.03 5.40
CA ARG A 56 -8.07 -1.96 6.78
C ARG A 56 -9.45 -1.29 6.84
N ALA A 57 -9.62 -0.17 6.14
CA ALA A 57 -10.90 0.53 6.09
C ALA A 57 -12.01 -0.30 5.42
N PHE A 58 -11.67 -1.03 4.36
CA PHE A 58 -12.60 -1.92 3.66
C PHE A 58 -13.12 -3.07 4.55
N GLU A 59 -12.25 -3.61 5.41
CA GLU A 59 -12.59 -4.64 6.40
C GLU A 59 -13.33 -4.09 7.65
N GLY A 60 -13.63 -2.79 7.67
CA GLY A 60 -14.30 -2.14 8.80
C GLY A 60 -13.40 -1.87 10.01
N GLY A 61 -12.08 -2.00 9.87
CA GLY A 61 -11.10 -1.57 10.87
C GLY A 61 -11.09 -0.05 10.98
N ARG A 62 -11.33 0.48 12.17
CA ARG A 62 -11.15 1.93 12.43
C ARG A 62 -9.68 2.32 12.26
N PRO A 63 -9.41 3.55 11.78
CA PRO A 63 -8.05 4.07 11.58
C PRO A 63 -7.23 4.12 12.88
#